data_AF-A0A2N5GL98-F1
#
_entry.id   AF-A0A2N5GL98-F1
#
_cell.length_a   1.000
_cell.length_b   1.000
_cell.length_c   1.000
_cell.angle_alpha   90.00
_cell.angle_beta   90.00
_cell.angle_gamma   90.00
#
_symmetry.space_group_name_H-M   'P 1'
#
loop_
_entity.id
_entity.type
_entity.pdbx_description
1 polymer ?
#
loop_
_entity_poly.entity_id
_entity_poly.type
_entity_poly.pdbx_seq_one_letter_code
_entity_poly.pdbx_strand_id
1 'polypeptide(L)'
;MRASNKVFHLAIPCKDLDETVAFYEKLGCELARRYHDRATFNFFGDQLVCHLSPESIDLQPKMYPRHFGITFMERQEFEHTLNYAYERNLPFFHEPAIRFAGKQEEHETFFLIDPANNLLEFKYYYNINMVY
;
A
#
# COMPACT_ATOMS: atom_id res chain seq x y z
N MET A 1 -21.40 -0.54 5.09
CA MET A 1 -21.57 -2.02 4.97
C MET A 1 -20.49 -2.58 4.05
N ARG A 2 -19.36 -3.01 4.62
CA ARG A 2 -18.47 -3.94 3.94
C ARG A 2 -18.88 -5.34 4.42
N ALA A 3 -19.70 -6.01 3.63
CA ALA A 3 -19.90 -7.45 3.75
C ALA A 3 -18.76 -8.13 2.98
N SER A 4 -18.42 -9.37 3.32
CA SER A 4 -17.35 -10.15 2.67
C SER A 4 -17.58 -10.46 1.18
N ASN A 5 -18.65 -9.91 0.58
CA ASN A 5 -19.00 -10.06 -0.84
C ASN A 5 -18.51 -8.91 -1.73
N LYS A 6 -17.69 -7.99 -1.22
CA LYS A 6 -17.15 -6.85 -1.97
C LYS A 6 -15.66 -6.71 -1.72
N VAL A 7 -14.93 -6.42 -2.80
CA VAL A 7 -13.53 -6.02 -2.76
C VAL A 7 -13.43 -4.58 -3.23
N PHE A 8 -12.56 -3.81 -2.58
CA PHE A 8 -12.14 -2.52 -3.11
C PHE A 8 -11.27 -2.77 -4.35
N HIS A 9 -11.29 -1.85 -5.30
CA HIS A 9 -10.35 -1.89 -6.40
C HIS A 9 -9.75 -0.51 -6.66
N LEU A 10 -8.45 -0.47 -6.94
CA LEU A 10 -7.70 0.75 -7.23
C LEU A 10 -6.89 0.58 -8.52
N ALA A 11 -6.91 1.60 -9.36
CA ALA A 11 -6.02 1.69 -10.52
C ALA A 11 -4.93 2.73 -10.24
N ILE A 12 -3.67 2.36 -10.45
CA ILE A 12 -2.49 3.23 -10.29
C ILE A 12 -1.60 3.14 -11.54
N PRO A 13 -0.80 4.18 -11.86
CA PRO A 13 0.15 4.10 -12.95
C PRO A 13 1.37 3.26 -12.55
N CYS A 14 1.98 2.58 -13.51
CA CYS A 14 3.32 2.02 -13.40
C CYS A 14 4.16 2.39 -14.61
N LYS A 15 5.49 2.49 -14.43
CA LYS A 15 6.41 2.79 -15.53
C LYS A 15 6.88 1.56 -16.31
N ASP A 16 6.92 0.42 -15.65
CA ASP A 16 7.38 -0.86 -16.18
C ASP A 16 6.62 -2.00 -15.48
N LEU A 17 6.16 -3.00 -16.24
CA LEU A 17 5.34 -4.08 -15.70
C LEU A 17 6.17 -5.13 -14.94
N ASP A 18 7.42 -5.38 -15.33
CA ASP A 18 8.27 -6.37 -14.67
C ASP A 18 8.75 -5.86 -13.31
N GLU A 19 9.21 -4.60 -13.25
CA GLU A 19 9.57 -3.95 -11.98
C GLU A 19 8.39 -3.91 -11.02
N THR A 20 7.19 -3.63 -11.56
CA THR A 20 5.94 -3.59 -10.78
C THR A 20 5.58 -4.95 -10.22
N VAL A 21 5.56 -6.00 -11.06
CA VAL A 21 5.27 -7.36 -10.61
C VAL A 21 6.27 -7.79 -9.55
N ALA A 22 7.57 -7.57 -9.79
CA ALA A 22 8.61 -7.90 -8.82
C ALA A 22 8.40 -7.19 -7.47
N PHE A 23 8.04 -5.90 -7.47
CA PHE A 23 7.76 -5.16 -6.24
C PHE A 23 6.56 -5.72 -5.48
N TYR A 24 5.41 -5.89 -6.14
CA TYR A 24 4.18 -6.33 -5.47
C TYR A 24 4.25 -7.79 -5.02
N GLU A 25 4.91 -8.68 -5.76
CA GLU A 25 5.19 -10.05 -5.29
C GLU A 25 6.18 -10.04 -4.10
N LYS A 26 7.18 -9.15 -4.12
CA LYS A 26 8.11 -8.98 -3.00
C LYS A 26 7.41 -8.47 -1.74
N LEU A 27 6.41 -7.60 -1.90
CA LEU A 27 5.49 -7.16 -0.83
C LEU A 27 4.56 -8.28 -0.34
N GLY A 28 4.49 -9.40 -1.05
CA GLY A 28 3.65 -10.56 -0.69
C GLY A 28 2.27 -10.57 -1.34
N CYS A 29 2.02 -9.68 -2.32
CA CYS A 29 0.79 -9.71 -3.11
C CYS A 29 0.84 -10.81 -4.17
N GLU A 30 -0.31 -11.43 -4.47
CA GLU A 30 -0.39 -12.46 -5.50
C GLU A 30 -0.74 -11.83 -6.86
N LEU A 31 0.03 -12.13 -7.90
CA LEU A 31 -0.32 -11.74 -9.27
C LEU A 31 -1.53 -12.55 -9.73
N ALA A 32 -2.66 -11.88 -9.94
CA ALA A 32 -3.88 -12.52 -10.43
C ALA A 32 -3.91 -12.62 -11.96
N ARG A 33 -3.62 -11.51 -12.66
CA ARG A 33 -3.65 -11.44 -14.13
C ARG A 33 -2.60 -10.47 -14.64
N ARG A 34 -2.07 -10.76 -15.82
CA ARG A 34 -1.14 -9.89 -16.54
C ARG A 34 -1.54 -9.76 -18.01
N TYR A 35 -1.50 -8.53 -18.51
CA TYR A 35 -1.72 -8.17 -19.90
C TYR A 35 -0.52 -7.33 -20.38
N HIS A 36 -0.52 -6.96 -21.66
CA HIS A 36 0.53 -6.10 -22.24
C HIS A 36 0.52 -4.67 -21.68
N ASP A 37 -0.61 -4.22 -21.12
CA ASP A 37 -0.83 -2.84 -20.66
C ASP A 37 -1.10 -2.72 -19.15
N ARG A 38 -1.22 -3.82 -18.42
CA ARG A 38 -1.52 -3.81 -16.98
C ARG A 38 -1.21 -5.13 -16.27
N ALA A 39 -0.99 -5.05 -14.96
CA ALA A 39 -0.95 -6.18 -14.04
C ALA A 39 -2.02 -6.00 -12.95
N THR A 40 -2.67 -7.08 -12.53
CA THR A 40 -3.69 -7.09 -11.47
C THR A 40 -3.24 -8.00 -10.34
N PHE A 41 -3.31 -7.51 -9.10
CA PHE A 41 -2.88 -8.21 -7.90
C PHE A 41 -4.03 -8.40 -6.92
N ASN A 42 -3.96 -9.50 -6.16
CA ASN A 42 -4.59 -9.59 -4.86
C ASN A 42 -3.72 -8.82 -3.85
N PHE A 43 -4.17 -7.62 -3.50
CA PHE A 43 -3.53 -6.70 -2.57
C PHE A 43 -4.27 -6.77 -1.23
N PHE A 44 -3.80 -7.63 -0.31
CA PHE A 44 -4.41 -7.83 1.02
C PHE A 44 -5.92 -8.14 0.98
N GLY A 45 -6.36 -8.92 0.00
CA GLY A 45 -7.77 -9.26 -0.22
C GLY A 45 -8.55 -8.26 -1.07
N ASP A 46 -7.95 -7.12 -1.42
CA ASP A 46 -8.48 -6.14 -2.37
C ASP A 46 -7.79 -6.26 -3.74
N GLN A 47 -8.33 -5.54 -4.73
CA GLN A 47 -7.78 -5.56 -6.08
C GLN A 47 -6.92 -4.31 -6.35
N LEU A 48 -5.65 -4.51 -6.66
CA LEU A 48 -4.81 -3.45 -7.21
C LEU A 48 -4.53 -3.70 -8.68
N VAL A 49 -4.73 -2.68 -9.52
CA VAL A 49 -4.45 -2.74 -10.96
C VAL A 49 -3.41 -1.69 -11.30
N CYS A 50 -2.23 -2.14 -11.70
CA CYS A 50 -1.14 -1.28 -12.14
C CYS A 50 -1.17 -1.16 -13.66
N HIS A 51 -1.45 0.04 -14.18
CA HIS A 51 -1.53 0.32 -15.61
C HIS A 51 -0.21 0.88 -16.13
N LEU A 52 0.31 0.31 -17.22
CA LEU A 52 1.52 0.80 -17.87
C LEU A 52 1.27 2.21 -18.42
N SER A 53 1.85 3.21 -17.76
CA SER A 53 1.70 4.64 -18.07
C SER A 53 2.95 5.42 -17.65
N PRO A 54 4.11 5.14 -18.29
CA PRO A 54 5.40 5.74 -17.92
C PRO A 54 5.41 7.28 -17.97
N GLU A 55 4.58 7.87 -18.83
CA GLU A 55 4.46 9.33 -18.98
C GLU A 55 3.63 10.00 -17.87
N SER A 56 2.99 9.21 -17.00
CA SER A 56 2.10 9.72 -15.93
C SER A 56 2.67 9.54 -14.53
N ILE A 57 3.98 9.32 -14.43
CA ILE A 57 4.68 9.12 -13.16
C ILE A 57 5.04 10.47 -12.54
N ASP A 58 4.71 10.62 -11.26
CA ASP A 58 5.20 11.74 -10.46
C ASP A 58 6.67 11.49 -10.09
N LEU A 59 7.58 12.30 -10.63
CA LEU A 59 9.02 12.19 -10.35
C LEU A 59 9.42 12.80 -9.00
N GLN A 60 8.52 13.54 -8.34
CA GLN A 60 8.77 14.17 -7.04
C GLN A 60 7.62 13.84 -6.08
N PRO A 61 7.47 12.56 -5.69
CA PRO A 61 6.35 12.12 -4.88
C PRO A 61 6.31 12.90 -3.56
N LYS A 62 5.11 13.38 -3.24
CA LYS A 62 4.80 14.00 -1.95
C LYS A 62 3.76 13.14 -1.25
N MET A 63 3.86 13.09 0.07
CA MET A 63 2.91 12.35 0.92
C MET A 63 1.44 12.66 0.60
N TYR A 64 1.16 13.89 0.17
CA TYR A 64 -0.16 14.36 -0.21
C TYR A 64 -0.13 14.91 -1.64
N PRO A 65 -1.23 14.78 -2.40
CA PRO A 65 -2.57 14.38 -1.95
C PRO A 65 -2.91 12.90 -2.18
N ARG A 66 -1.97 12.06 -2.64
CA ARG A 66 -2.25 10.69 -3.07
C ARG A 66 -1.35 9.69 -2.35
N HIS A 67 -1.99 8.75 -1.68
CA HIS A 67 -1.43 7.48 -1.22
C HIS A 67 -2.61 6.51 -1.04
N PHE A 68 -2.31 5.23 -0.90
CA PHE A 68 -3.30 4.19 -0.62
C PHE A 68 -2.67 3.13 0.26
N GLY A 69 -3.44 2.18 0.77
CA GLY A 69 -2.88 1.04 1.49
C GLY A 69 -3.91 0.46 2.45
N ILE A 70 -3.44 -0.08 3.57
CA ILE A 70 -4.27 -0.87 4.49
C ILE A 70 -4.24 -0.23 5.89
N THR A 71 -5.43 -0.01 6.45
CA THR A 71 -5.59 0.18 7.89
C THR A 71 -5.93 -1.16 8.52
N PHE A 72 -5.04 -1.69 9.35
CA PHE A 72 -5.23 -2.97 10.04
C PHE A 72 -6.11 -2.78 11.28
N MET A 73 -6.95 -3.78 11.54
CA MET A 73 -7.79 -3.84 12.74
C MET A 73 -7.04 -4.48 13.91
N GLU A 74 -6.06 -5.33 13.61
CA GLU A 74 -5.23 -6.02 14.59
C GLU A 74 -3.78 -5.51 14.52
N ARG A 75 -3.24 -5.11 15.68
CA ARG A 75 -1.87 -4.60 15.77
C ARG A 75 -0.82 -5.62 15.30
N GLN A 76 -1.04 -6.90 15.59
CA GLN A 76 -0.10 -7.97 15.23
C GLN A 76 0.06 -8.10 13.70
N GLU A 77 -1.01 -7.91 12.93
CA GLU A 77 -0.92 -7.94 11.46
C GLU A 77 -0.15 -6.73 10.90
N PHE A 78 -0.35 -5.54 11.50
CA PHE A 78 0.43 -4.35 11.17
C PHE A 78 1.92 -4.56 11.47
N GLU A 79 2.27 -5.04 12.67
CA GLU A 79 3.65 -5.32 13.07
C GLU A 79 4.29 -6.41 12.19
N HIS A 80 3.54 -7.45 11.84
CA HIS A 80 3.99 -8.48 10.92
C HIS A 80 4.31 -7.90 9.53
N THR A 81 3.42 -7.07 8.99
CA THR A 81 3.62 -6.43 7.69
C THR A 81 4.83 -5.49 7.70
N LEU A 82 5.02 -4.73 8.78
CA LEU A 82 6.18 -3.86 8.96
C LEU A 82 7.49 -4.66 9.01
N ASN A 83 7.56 -5.69 9.85
CA ASN A 83 8.74 -6.54 9.97
C ASN A 83 9.06 -7.23 8.64
N TYR A 84 8.04 -7.73 7.95
CA TYR A 84 8.19 -8.32 6.62
C TYR A 84 8.77 -7.32 5.61
N ALA A 85 8.32 -6.06 5.64
CA ALA A 85 8.87 -5.01 4.78
C ALA A 85 10.36 -4.74 5.04
N TYR A 86 10.79 -4.75 6.31
CA TYR A 86 12.20 -4.65 6.68
C TYR A 86 13.00 -5.88 6.22
N GLU A 87 12.54 -7.09 6.51
CA GLU A 87 13.22 -8.34 6.14
C GLU A 87 13.40 -8.46 4.63
N ARG A 88 12.41 -8.03 3.85
CA ARG A 88 12.48 -8.02 2.39
C ARG A 88 13.27 -6.83 1.85
N ASN A 89 13.69 -5.87 2.66
CA ASN A 89 14.32 -4.63 2.18
C ASN A 89 13.42 -3.92 1.15
N LEU A 90 12.16 -3.66 1.52
CA LEU A 90 11.27 -2.81 0.73
C LEU A 90 11.68 -1.34 0.88
N PRO A 91 11.56 -0.51 -0.17
CA PRO A 91 11.84 0.92 -0.07
C PRO A 91 10.80 1.64 0.79
N PHE A 92 11.25 2.32 1.85
CA PHE A 92 10.43 3.20 2.66
C PHE A 92 10.50 4.64 2.14
N PHE A 93 9.35 5.27 1.96
CA PHE A 93 9.23 6.72 1.79
C PHE A 93 9.26 7.43 3.14
N HIS A 94 8.64 6.82 4.15
CA HIS A 94 8.61 7.30 5.52
C HIS A 94 8.67 6.11 6.47
N GLU A 95 9.69 6.11 7.33
CA GLU A 95 9.86 5.10 8.39
C GLU A 95 8.67 5.09 9.36
N PRO A 96 8.48 4.00 10.14
CA PRO A 96 7.44 3.91 11.15
C PRO A 96 7.45 5.08 12.13
N ALA A 97 6.27 5.65 12.35
CA ALA A 97 6.06 6.75 13.28
C ALA A 97 4.67 6.71 13.90
N ILE A 98 4.52 7.37 15.05
CA ILE A 98 3.22 7.66 15.65
C ILE A 98 2.72 8.99 15.10
N ARG A 99 1.48 9.01 14.63
CA ARG A 99 0.77 10.24 14.24
C ARG A 99 -0.31 10.59 15.23
N PHE A 100 -0.46 11.89 15.44
CA PHE A 100 -1.43 12.47 16.38
C PHE A 100 -1.30 11.96 17.82
N ALA A 101 -0.07 11.82 18.30
CA ALA A 101 0.22 11.37 19.66
C ALA A 101 -0.58 12.15 20.73
N GLY A 102 -1.18 11.41 21.66
CA GLY A 102 -2.04 11.89 22.74
C GLY A 102 -3.48 12.23 22.31
N LYS A 103 -3.84 12.11 21.03
CA LYS A 103 -5.20 12.36 20.54
C LYS A 103 -6.01 11.07 20.39
N GLN A 104 -7.31 11.21 20.19
CA GLN A 104 -8.21 10.07 20.01
C GLN A 104 -7.88 9.30 18.72
N GLU A 105 -7.48 10.01 17.66
CA GLU A 105 -7.07 9.51 16.36
C GLU A 105 -5.59 9.06 16.27
N GLU A 106 -4.92 8.84 17.41
CA GLU A 106 -3.54 8.36 17.43
C GLU A 106 -3.42 7.03 16.69
N HIS A 107 -2.44 6.95 15.79
CA HIS A 107 -2.16 5.76 15.01
C HIS A 107 -0.68 5.61 14.68
N GLU A 108 -0.24 4.37 14.54
CA GLU A 108 1.04 4.01 13.95
C GLU A 108 0.92 4.04 12.42
N THR A 109 1.96 4.51 11.74
CA THR A 109 2.01 4.56 10.27
C THR A 109 3.42 4.38 9.74
N PHE A 110 3.55 3.73 8.59
CA PHE A 110 4.73 3.81 7.74
C PHE A 110 4.31 3.90 6.27
N PHE A 111 5.22 4.39 5.43
CA PHE A 111 5.00 4.50 3.99
C PHE A 111 6.05 3.73 3.21
N LEU A 112 5.61 2.85 2.31
CA LEU A 112 6.45 2.31 1.25
C LEU A 112 6.32 3.15 -0.03
N ILE A 113 7.30 3.02 -0.91
CA ILE A 113 7.30 3.60 -2.25
C ILE A 113 7.58 2.53 -3.30
N ASP A 114 6.68 2.43 -4.28
CA ASP A 114 6.84 1.50 -5.39
C ASP A 114 7.77 2.06 -6.49
N PRO A 115 8.18 1.24 -7.49
CA PRO A 115 9.09 1.69 -8.56
C PRO A 115 8.56 2.87 -9.39
N ALA A 116 7.25 3.10 -9.36
CA ALA A 116 6.53 4.15 -10.07
C ALA A 116 6.18 5.33 -9.16
N ASN A 117 6.84 5.44 -8.01
CA ASN A 117 6.66 6.50 -7.01
C ASN A 117 5.25 6.58 -6.40
N ASN A 118 4.44 5.53 -6.51
CA ASN A 118 3.19 5.47 -5.77
C ASN A 118 3.51 5.23 -4.28
N LEU A 119 2.82 5.96 -3.41
CA LEU A 119 3.01 5.89 -1.97
C LEU A 119 1.98 4.94 -1.34
N LEU A 120 2.48 3.96 -0.59
CA LEU A 120 1.66 2.97 0.11
C LEU A 120 1.71 3.24 1.61
N GLU A 121 0.61 3.70 2.20
CA GLU A 121 0.47 3.95 3.64
C GLU A 121 -0.17 2.74 4.35
N PHE A 122 0.50 2.24 5.37
CA PHE A 122 -0.05 1.22 6.26
C PHE A 122 -0.29 1.84 7.64
N LYS A 123 -1.42 1.52 8.26
CA LYS A 123 -1.83 2.13 9.53
C LYS A 123 -2.39 1.14 10.53
N TYR A 124 -2.23 1.47 11.80
CA TYR A 124 -2.96 0.88 12.90
C TYR A 124 -3.40 1.96 13.89
N TYR A 125 -4.70 2.08 14.14
CA TYR A 125 -5.26 3.03 15.11
C TYR A 125 -5.40 2.38 16.47
N TYR A 126 -4.95 3.06 17.54
CA TYR A 126 -5.15 2.58 18.91
C TYR A 126 -6.62 2.60 19.34
N ASN A 127 -7.42 3.49 18.74
CA ASN A 127 -8.86 3.54 18.93
C ASN A 127 -9.58 3.11 17.65
N ILE A 128 -10.25 1.96 17.71
CA ILE A 128 -10.95 1.36 16.58
C ILE A 128 -12.05 2.26 16.00
N ASN A 129 -12.64 3.13 16.81
CA ASN A 129 -13.68 4.05 16.38
C ASN A 129 -13.16 5.19 15.48
N MET A 130 -11.83 5.32 15.33
CA MET A 130 -11.17 6.37 14.53
C MET A 130 -10.59 5.87 13.20
N VAL A 131 -10.87 4.62 12.83
CA VAL A 131 -10.43 4.05 11.53
C VAL A 131 -11.07 4.77 10.34
N TYR A 132 -12.23 5.42 10.54
CA TYR A 132 -13.02 6.10 9.50
C TYR A 132 -13.23 7.58 9.83
#